data_AF-A0A8C6VCH6-F1
#
_entry.id   AF-A0A8C6VCH6-F1
#
_cell.length_a   1.000
_cell.length_b   1.000
_cell.length_c   1.000
_cell.angle_alpha   90.00
_cell.angle_beta   90.00
_cell.angle_gamma   90.00
#
_symmetry.space_group_name_H-M   'P 1'
#
loop_
_entity.id
_entity.type
_entity.pdbx_description
1 polymer ?
#
loop_
_entity_poly.entity_id
_entity_poly.type
_entity_poly.pdbx_seq_one_letter_code
_entity_poly.pdbx_strand_id
1 'polypeptide(L)'
;CAGISSPAGGHARSEGSCVLCVKPEIDLCVAILVRLSIYSFSYSVPSLKPRSPIFCPQEELEHLNQANEEINRVELQLDEARTTYRRILSESARKLNTQGSQLGNCIEKARPYYEARRLAREAQQETQKAALRYERAVSMHNAAREMVFVAEQGVMADKNRLDPTWQEMLNHATSKVKQEEACLWPESRHQRVTQLCQQAEAKVQSLQKSLKRVILKSKPYFELKAQFNQILEEHKARVTSLEQQVAQAKMRYSVALRNLEQISEQIHARRLQRLVGRRASPVGAECSPALLYGGMNWGGGRGRGC
;
A
#
# COMPACT_ATOMS: atom_id res chain seq x y z
N CYS A 1 -24.46 -42.28 13.30
CA CYS A 1 -23.54 -42.85 14.29
C CYS A 1 -22.11 -42.81 13.74
N ALA A 2 -21.22 -42.09 14.44
CA ALA A 2 -19.75 -42.12 14.45
C ALA A 2 -18.99 -42.17 13.10
N GLY A 3 -18.05 -41.29 12.77
CA GLY A 3 -17.41 -40.23 13.52
C GLY A 3 -16.60 -39.33 12.58
N ILE A 4 -16.73 -38.03 12.78
CA ILE A 4 -15.94 -37.00 12.11
C ILE A 4 -14.66 -36.86 12.93
N SER A 5 -13.56 -37.39 12.39
CA SER A 5 -12.24 -37.27 12.98
C SER A 5 -11.63 -35.92 12.58
N SER A 6 -11.71 -34.94 13.49
CA SER A 6 -10.79 -33.81 13.49
C SER A 6 -9.34 -34.29 13.63
N PRO A 7 -8.38 -33.56 13.05
CA PRO A 7 -7.11 -33.34 13.72
C PRO A 7 -6.95 -31.86 14.07
N ALA A 8 -6.76 -31.64 15.36
CA ALA A 8 -6.38 -30.38 15.94
C ALA A 8 -4.93 -30.00 15.58
N GLY A 9 -4.71 -28.69 15.39
CA GLY A 9 -3.54 -27.95 15.87
C GLY A 9 -2.17 -28.27 15.29
N GLY A 10 -1.64 -27.38 14.45
CA GLY A 10 -0.22 -27.39 14.12
C GLY A 10 0.24 -26.29 13.18
N HIS A 11 0.62 -25.14 13.77
CA HIS A 11 1.52 -24.12 13.22
C HIS A 11 1.08 -23.38 11.94
N ALA A 12 0.47 -22.22 12.16
CA ALA A 12 0.56 -21.09 11.26
C ALA A 12 2.04 -20.68 11.09
N ARG A 13 2.61 -20.91 9.91
CA ARG A 13 3.74 -20.14 9.39
C ARG A 13 3.29 -19.47 8.10
N SER A 14 3.44 -18.15 8.09
CA SER A 14 3.16 -17.24 6.99
C SER A 14 3.78 -17.74 5.68
N GLU A 15 2.95 -18.15 4.72
CA GLU A 15 3.41 -18.38 3.35
C GLU A 15 3.23 -17.07 2.56
N GLY A 16 4.34 -16.37 2.40
CA GLY A 16 4.44 -15.19 1.53
C GLY A 16 4.10 -15.56 0.09
N SER A 17 3.25 -14.73 -0.53
CA SER A 17 3.00 -14.71 -1.97
C SER A 17 4.33 -14.69 -2.74
N CYS A 18 4.73 -15.84 -3.29
CA CYS A 18 5.87 -15.90 -4.19
C CYS A 18 5.44 -15.46 -5.57
N VAL A 19 5.53 -14.15 -5.82
CA VAL A 19 5.48 -13.53 -7.13
C VAL A 19 6.64 -14.08 -7.97
N LEU A 20 6.36 -15.01 -8.89
CA LEU A 20 7.33 -15.51 -9.85
C LEU A 20 6.84 -15.28 -11.27
N CYS A 21 7.02 -14.05 -11.73
CA CYS A 21 7.39 -13.69 -13.09
C CYS A 21 8.15 -12.35 -13.02
N VAL A 22 9.37 -12.37 -12.48
CA VAL A 22 10.27 -11.21 -12.60
C VAL A 22 10.88 -11.26 -14.01
N LYS A 23 10.14 -10.67 -14.95
CA LYS A 23 10.71 -10.17 -16.21
C LYS A 23 11.68 -9.02 -15.88
N PRO A 24 12.75 -8.80 -16.67
CA PRO A 24 13.67 -7.67 -16.51
C PRO A 24 13.08 -6.32 -16.99
N GLU A 25 11.77 -6.09 -16.83
CA GLU A 25 11.08 -4.85 -17.23
C GLU A 25 10.76 -3.94 -16.01
N ILE A 26 11.12 -4.35 -14.78
CA ILE A 26 10.66 -3.71 -13.54
C ILE A 26 11.49 -2.47 -13.14
N ASP A 27 12.73 -2.32 -13.62
CA ASP A 27 13.56 -1.15 -13.27
C ASP A 27 13.02 0.16 -13.85
N LEU A 28 12.42 0.12 -15.04
CA LEU A 28 11.83 1.31 -15.65
C LEU A 28 10.48 1.65 -14.98
N CYS A 29 9.67 0.66 -14.62
CA CYS A 29 8.38 0.89 -13.97
C CYS A 29 8.52 1.39 -12.52
N VAL A 30 9.50 0.92 -11.74
CA VAL A 30 9.75 1.42 -10.38
C VAL A 30 10.37 2.81 -10.42
N ALA A 31 11.31 3.08 -11.33
CA ALA A 31 11.86 4.42 -11.50
C ALA A 31 10.80 5.43 -11.97
N ILE A 32 9.91 5.03 -12.89
CA ILE A 32 8.79 5.86 -13.36
C ILE A 32 7.74 6.02 -12.27
N LEU A 33 7.39 4.99 -11.49
CA LEU A 33 6.46 5.10 -10.37
C LEU A 33 7.02 5.94 -9.22
N VAL A 34 8.32 5.92 -8.94
CA VAL A 34 8.95 6.79 -7.94
C VAL A 34 9.04 8.24 -8.45
N ARG A 35 9.36 8.46 -9.73
CA ARG A 35 9.33 9.82 -10.32
C ARG A 35 7.91 10.38 -10.43
N LEU A 36 6.94 9.57 -10.85
CA LEU A 36 5.54 9.96 -10.95
C LEU A 36 4.85 10.02 -9.59
N SER A 37 5.27 9.27 -8.57
CA SER A 37 4.72 9.44 -7.22
C SER A 37 5.31 10.68 -6.54
N ILE A 38 6.59 11.01 -6.74
CA ILE A 38 7.13 12.32 -6.34
C ILE A 38 6.39 13.45 -7.09
N TYR A 39 6.18 13.33 -8.41
CA TYR A 39 5.45 14.36 -9.17
C TYR A 39 3.95 14.42 -8.81
N SER A 40 3.25 13.30 -8.65
CA SER A 40 1.79 13.27 -8.39
C SER A 40 1.45 13.57 -6.93
N PHE A 41 2.32 13.23 -5.98
CA PHE A 41 2.13 13.54 -4.57
C PHE A 41 2.45 15.00 -4.24
N SER A 42 3.28 15.67 -5.06
CA SER A 42 3.39 17.13 -5.05
C SER A 42 2.09 17.85 -5.48
N TYR A 43 1.17 17.18 -6.19
CA TYR A 43 -0.10 17.77 -6.67
C TYR A 43 -1.35 17.38 -5.87
N SER A 44 -1.23 16.58 -4.80
CA SER A 44 -2.37 16.22 -3.96
C SER A 44 -2.01 16.32 -2.48
N VAL A 45 -1.62 17.52 -2.06
CA VAL A 45 -1.66 17.90 -0.64
C VAL A 45 -3.12 18.16 -0.29
N PRO A 46 -3.76 17.37 0.60
CA PRO A 46 -5.12 17.64 1.03
C PRO A 46 -5.17 19.06 1.63
N SER A 47 -6.05 19.91 1.12
CA SER A 47 -6.33 21.23 1.70
C SER A 47 -6.91 21.07 3.10
N LEU A 48 -6.05 20.95 4.10
CA LEU A 48 -6.43 21.08 5.50
C LEU A 48 -6.82 22.55 5.73
N LYS A 49 -8.08 22.75 6.16
CA LYS A 49 -8.65 24.06 6.48
C LYS A 49 -7.75 24.83 7.46
N PRO A 50 -7.60 26.15 7.28
CA PRO A 50 -6.76 26.94 8.16
C PRO A 50 -7.40 26.99 9.55
N ARG A 51 -6.73 26.40 10.54
CA ARG A 51 -6.95 26.77 11.94
C ARG A 51 -6.14 28.04 12.20
N SER A 52 -6.80 29.10 12.59
CA SER A 52 -6.17 30.31 13.13
C SER A 52 -6.76 30.62 14.52
N PRO A 53 -6.04 31.26 15.46
CA PRO A 53 -4.62 31.65 15.45
C PRO A 53 -3.89 31.39 16.78
N ILE A 54 -2.79 30.64 16.76
CA ILE A 54 -1.61 30.93 17.60
C ILE A 54 -0.41 30.68 16.67
N PHE A 55 0.03 31.75 15.99
CA PHE A 55 1.10 31.69 15.01
C PHE A 55 2.44 31.84 15.75
N CYS A 56 3.12 30.73 15.98
CA CYS A 56 4.50 30.71 16.46
C CYS A 56 5.40 30.28 15.30
N PRO A 57 6.06 31.21 14.57
CA PRO A 57 7.09 30.88 13.58
C PRO A 57 8.13 29.86 14.10
N GLN A 58 8.37 29.89 15.41
CA GLN A 58 9.25 29.00 16.15
C GLN A 58 8.78 27.54 16.08
N GLU A 59 7.48 27.28 16.22
CA GLU A 59 6.91 25.93 16.17
C GLU A 59 7.05 25.33 14.77
N GLU A 60 6.75 26.09 13.72
CA GLU A 60 6.94 25.63 12.33
C GLU A 60 8.44 25.43 11.98
N LEU A 61 9.35 26.22 12.58
CA LEU A 61 10.80 26.00 12.46
C LEU A 61 11.24 24.70 13.15
N GLU A 62 10.69 24.41 14.33
CA GLU A 62 10.94 23.15 15.04
C GLU A 62 10.45 21.96 14.22
N HIS A 63 9.25 22.04 13.63
CA HIS A 63 8.74 21.03 12.70
C HIS A 63 9.63 20.82 11.49
N LEU A 64 10.16 21.90 10.91
CA LEU A 64 11.07 21.84 9.77
C LEU A 64 12.40 21.17 10.13
N ASN A 65 13.00 21.55 11.26
CA ASN A 65 14.24 20.97 11.75
C ASN A 65 14.05 19.47 12.04
N GLN A 66 12.95 19.10 12.72
CA GLN A 66 12.62 17.71 13.02
C GLN A 66 12.41 16.88 11.75
N ALA A 67 11.71 17.42 10.74
CA ALA A 67 11.50 16.75 9.47
C ALA A 67 12.82 16.61 8.69
N ASN A 68 13.70 17.60 8.74
CA ASN A 68 15.01 17.55 8.09
C ASN A 68 15.94 16.50 8.73
N GLU A 69 15.99 16.42 10.06
CA GLU A 69 16.69 15.35 10.77
C GLU A 69 16.13 13.97 10.43
N GLU A 70 14.80 13.85 10.36
CA GLU A 70 14.13 12.61 9.96
C GLU A 70 14.50 12.22 8.52
N ILE A 71 14.51 13.17 7.57
CA ILE A 71 14.95 12.92 6.19
C ILE A 71 16.38 12.39 6.17
N ASN A 72 17.33 13.09 6.81
CA ASN A 72 18.74 12.68 6.82
C ASN A 72 18.93 11.27 7.40
N ARG A 73 18.22 10.97 8.50
CA ARG A 73 18.28 9.65 9.15
C ARG A 73 17.73 8.55 8.25
N VAL A 74 16.54 8.75 7.67
CA VAL A 74 15.87 7.72 6.88
C VAL A 74 16.55 7.54 5.52
N GLU A 75 17.11 8.60 4.92
CA GLU A 75 17.90 8.51 3.69
C GLU A 75 19.18 7.69 3.90
N LEU A 76 19.90 7.90 5.01
CA LEU A 76 21.07 7.09 5.36
C LEU A 76 20.68 5.61 5.52
N GLN A 77 19.61 5.32 6.25
CA GLN A 77 19.11 3.94 6.42
C GLN A 77 18.65 3.31 5.11
N LEU A 78 18.08 4.10 4.20
CA LEU A 78 17.66 3.65 2.87
C LEU A 78 18.86 3.26 2.02
N ASP A 79 19.93 4.05 2.03
CA ASP A 79 21.15 3.74 1.29
C ASP A 79 21.88 2.51 1.82
N GLU A 80 21.93 2.33 3.15
CA GLU A 80 22.41 1.11 3.79
C GLU A 80 21.57 -0.11 3.40
N ALA A 81 20.24 0.01 3.44
CA ALA A 81 19.31 -1.05 3.07
C ALA A 81 19.44 -1.43 1.58
N ARG A 82 19.55 -0.44 0.67
CA ARG A 82 19.77 -0.65 -0.77
C ARG A 82 21.11 -1.32 -1.04
N THR A 83 22.17 -0.93 -0.34
CA THR A 83 23.50 -1.54 -0.48
C THR A 83 23.48 -3.00 0.01
N THR A 84 22.81 -3.26 1.13
CA THR A 84 22.61 -4.60 1.66
C THR A 84 21.82 -5.47 0.68
N TYR A 85 20.71 -4.95 0.13
CA TYR A 85 19.90 -5.65 -0.86
C TYR A 85 20.71 -6.01 -2.12
N ARG A 86 21.47 -5.07 -2.69
CA ARG A 86 22.35 -5.32 -3.85
C ARG A 86 23.40 -6.39 -3.58
N ARG A 87 23.99 -6.38 -2.37
CA ARG A 87 24.96 -7.40 -1.94
C ARG A 87 24.33 -8.79 -1.89
N ILE A 88 23.17 -8.92 -1.25
CA ILE A 88 22.45 -10.19 -1.12
C ILE A 88 21.99 -10.70 -2.49
N LEU A 89 21.51 -9.81 -3.37
CA LEU A 89 21.14 -10.16 -4.73
C LEU A 89 22.33 -10.75 -5.50
N SER A 90 23.50 -10.12 -5.39
CA SER A 90 24.73 -10.60 -6.06
C SER A 90 25.25 -11.91 -5.46
N GLU A 91 25.20 -12.06 -4.14
CA GLU A 91 25.63 -13.28 -3.45
C GLU A 91 24.71 -14.47 -3.73
N SER A 92 23.40 -14.25 -3.69
CA SER A 92 22.39 -15.28 -4.01
C SER A 92 22.49 -15.72 -5.47
N ALA A 93 22.66 -14.79 -6.42
CA ALA A 93 22.89 -15.11 -7.82
C ALA A 93 24.14 -15.97 -8.01
N ARG A 94 25.27 -15.63 -7.38
CA ARG A 94 26.50 -16.46 -7.42
C ARG A 94 26.26 -17.86 -6.88
N LYS A 95 25.66 -17.99 -5.70
CA LYS A 95 25.39 -19.31 -5.07
C LYS A 95 24.43 -20.16 -5.91
N LEU A 96 23.38 -19.56 -6.46
CA LEU A 96 22.44 -20.25 -7.34
C LEU A 96 23.08 -20.65 -8.68
N ASN A 97 23.96 -19.83 -9.24
CA ASN A 97 24.70 -20.18 -10.46
C ASN A 97 25.67 -21.34 -10.24
N THR A 98 26.36 -21.39 -9.09
CA THR A 98 27.23 -22.52 -8.73
C THR A 98 26.44 -23.83 -8.58
N GLN A 99 25.26 -23.80 -7.94
CA GLN A 99 24.40 -24.99 -7.90
C GLN A 99 23.77 -25.30 -9.26
N GLY A 100 23.45 -24.27 -10.04
CA GLY A 100 22.90 -24.38 -11.39
C GLY A 100 23.84 -25.11 -12.35
N SER A 101 25.13 -24.77 -12.33
CA SER A 101 26.14 -25.41 -13.17
C SER A 101 26.37 -26.89 -12.79
N GLN A 102 26.29 -27.24 -11.51
CA GLN A 102 26.40 -28.63 -11.03
C GLN A 102 25.21 -29.51 -11.45
N LEU A 103 24.01 -28.91 -11.53
CA LEU A 103 22.77 -29.62 -11.80
C LEU A 103 22.39 -29.64 -13.29
N GLY A 104 22.74 -28.61 -14.05
CA GLY A 104 22.49 -28.50 -15.48
C GLY A 104 21.01 -28.71 -15.86
N ASN A 105 20.75 -29.54 -16.87
CA ASN A 105 19.41 -29.74 -17.44
C ASN A 105 18.37 -30.37 -16.50
N CYS A 106 18.74 -30.83 -15.30
CA CYS A 106 17.75 -31.34 -14.36
C CYS A 106 16.87 -30.24 -13.74
N ILE A 107 17.34 -28.99 -13.69
CA ILE A 107 16.55 -27.86 -13.19
C ILE A 107 15.40 -27.54 -14.15
N GLU A 108 15.70 -27.44 -15.45
CA GLU A 108 14.68 -27.17 -16.48
C GLU A 108 13.64 -28.28 -16.57
N LYS A 109 14.07 -29.54 -16.46
CA LYS A 109 13.15 -30.69 -16.46
C LYS A 109 12.26 -30.75 -15.21
N ALA A 110 12.72 -30.24 -14.07
CA ALA A 110 11.92 -30.20 -12.84
C ALA A 110 10.95 -29.01 -12.77
N ARG A 111 11.18 -27.94 -13.55
CA ARG A 111 10.39 -26.71 -13.53
C ARG A 111 8.87 -26.92 -13.66
N PRO A 112 8.36 -27.77 -14.57
CA PRO A 112 6.92 -28.00 -14.70
C PRO A 112 6.27 -28.55 -13.43
N TYR A 113 6.98 -29.39 -12.67
CA TYR A 113 6.50 -29.93 -11.40
C TYR A 113 6.39 -28.83 -10.32
N TYR A 114 7.43 -28.01 -10.15
CA TYR A 114 7.40 -26.95 -9.15
C TYR A 114 6.38 -25.86 -9.49
N GLU A 115 6.19 -25.56 -10.77
CA GLU A 115 5.17 -24.61 -11.21
C GLU A 115 3.74 -25.16 -11.01
N ALA A 116 3.50 -26.41 -11.38
CA ALA A 116 2.21 -27.07 -11.09
C ALA A 116 1.94 -27.13 -9.59
N ARG A 117 2.98 -27.37 -8.77
CA ARG A 117 2.86 -27.41 -7.30
C ARG A 117 2.54 -26.03 -6.72
N ARG A 118 3.10 -24.95 -7.27
CA ARG A 118 2.76 -23.56 -6.90
C ARG A 118 1.29 -23.28 -7.21
N LEU A 119 0.85 -23.56 -8.44
CA LEU A 119 -0.53 -23.36 -8.88
C LEU A 119 -1.54 -24.18 -8.05
N ALA A 120 -1.21 -25.42 -7.70
CA ALA A 120 -2.05 -26.25 -6.84
C ALA A 120 -2.22 -25.63 -5.44
N ARG A 121 -1.16 -25.08 -4.83
CA ARG A 121 -1.27 -24.38 -3.55
C ARG A 121 -2.13 -23.12 -3.65
N GLU A 122 -2.00 -22.36 -4.74
CA GLU A 122 -2.84 -21.16 -4.96
C GLU A 122 -4.31 -21.53 -5.12
N ALA A 123 -4.61 -22.57 -5.90
CA ALA A 123 -5.96 -23.11 -6.04
C ALA A 123 -6.52 -23.62 -4.70
N GLN A 124 -5.68 -24.25 -3.87
CA GLN A 124 -6.05 -24.71 -2.53
C GLN A 124 -6.39 -23.54 -1.60
N GLN A 125 -5.56 -22.49 -1.59
CA GLN A 125 -5.82 -21.29 -0.79
C GLN A 125 -7.10 -20.58 -1.24
N GLU A 126 -7.36 -20.46 -2.54
CA GLU A 126 -8.59 -19.87 -3.03
C GLU A 126 -9.81 -20.74 -2.72
N THR A 127 -9.65 -22.06 -2.76
CA THR A 127 -10.69 -23.01 -2.34
C THR A 127 -11.02 -22.86 -0.86
N GLN A 128 -10.02 -22.74 0.01
CA GLN A 128 -10.22 -22.48 1.45
C GLN A 128 -10.94 -21.15 1.67
N LYS A 129 -10.52 -20.07 0.99
CA LYS A 129 -11.21 -18.77 1.08
C LYS A 129 -12.65 -18.84 0.59
N ALA A 130 -12.92 -19.57 -0.49
CA ALA A 130 -14.28 -19.78 -1.00
C ALA A 130 -15.12 -20.64 -0.04
N ALA A 131 -14.52 -21.66 0.58
CA ALA A 131 -15.16 -22.50 1.59
C ALA A 131 -15.60 -21.65 2.79
N LEU A 132 -14.71 -20.81 3.34
CA LEU A 132 -15.05 -19.92 4.46
C LEU A 132 -16.19 -18.95 4.11
N ARG A 133 -16.22 -18.43 2.87
CA ARG A 133 -17.33 -17.58 2.39
C ARG A 133 -18.63 -18.36 2.30
N TYR A 134 -18.58 -19.58 1.80
CA TYR A 134 -19.73 -20.47 1.72
C TYR A 134 -20.24 -20.84 3.12
N GLU A 135 -19.38 -21.23 4.05
CA GLU A 135 -19.73 -21.52 5.44
C GLU A 135 -20.41 -20.33 6.12
N ARG A 136 -19.89 -19.11 5.92
CA ARG A 136 -20.51 -17.89 6.43
C ARG A 136 -21.90 -17.67 5.85
N ALA A 137 -22.08 -17.86 4.54
CA ALA A 137 -23.37 -17.72 3.88
C ALA A 137 -24.38 -18.77 4.39
N VAL A 138 -23.94 -20.04 4.54
CA VAL A 138 -24.75 -21.12 5.10
C VAL A 138 -25.16 -20.81 6.55
N SER A 139 -24.23 -20.33 7.37
CA SER A 139 -24.51 -19.92 8.76
C SER A 139 -25.57 -18.80 8.81
N MET A 140 -25.44 -17.78 7.95
CA MET A 140 -26.40 -16.69 7.84
C MET A 140 -27.79 -17.17 7.36
N HIS A 141 -27.82 -18.07 6.37
CA HIS A 141 -29.06 -18.68 5.89
C HIS A 141 -29.74 -19.48 7.00
N ASN A 142 -29.00 -20.33 7.72
CA ASN A 142 -29.55 -21.12 8.83
C ASN A 142 -30.11 -20.24 9.95
N ALA A 143 -29.40 -19.16 10.33
CA ALA A 143 -29.91 -18.19 11.30
C ALA A 143 -31.20 -17.50 10.81
N ALA A 144 -31.27 -17.19 9.51
CA ALA A 144 -32.47 -16.61 8.92
C ALA A 144 -33.66 -17.59 8.90
N ARG A 145 -33.42 -18.89 8.60
CA ARG A 145 -34.43 -19.94 8.73
C ARG A 145 -34.95 -20.07 10.16
N GLU A 146 -34.06 -20.05 11.16
CA GLU A 146 -34.46 -20.13 12.57
C GLU A 146 -35.32 -18.93 12.99
N MET A 147 -34.98 -17.72 12.53
CA MET A 147 -35.82 -16.53 12.78
C MET A 147 -37.22 -16.66 12.16
N VAL A 148 -37.34 -17.19 10.93
CA VAL A 148 -38.66 -17.48 10.32
C VAL A 148 -39.42 -18.50 11.15
N PHE A 149 -38.77 -19.60 11.54
CA PHE A 149 -39.39 -20.67 12.31
C PHE A 149 -39.91 -20.21 13.68
N VAL A 150 -39.13 -19.40 14.41
CA VAL A 150 -39.55 -18.82 15.70
C VAL A 150 -40.70 -17.82 15.49
N ALA A 151 -40.63 -16.98 14.46
CA ALA A 151 -41.70 -16.03 14.15
C ALA A 151 -43.01 -16.75 13.79
N GLU A 152 -42.95 -17.83 13.00
CA GLU A 152 -44.11 -18.67 12.67
C GLU A 152 -44.74 -19.29 13.92
N GLN A 153 -43.93 -19.83 14.84
CA GLN A 153 -44.44 -20.35 16.12
C GLN A 153 -45.12 -19.28 16.97
N GLY A 154 -44.53 -18.08 17.07
CA GLY A 154 -45.10 -16.97 17.82
C GLY A 154 -46.45 -16.52 17.27
N VAL A 155 -46.59 -16.44 15.94
CA VAL A 155 -47.86 -16.08 15.27
C VAL A 155 -48.92 -17.18 15.43
N MET A 156 -48.53 -18.46 15.43
CA MET A 156 -49.47 -19.58 15.58
C MET A 156 -49.93 -19.82 17.03
N ALA A 157 -49.16 -19.37 18.03
CA ALA A 157 -49.48 -19.53 19.44
C ALA A 157 -50.57 -18.56 19.94
N ASP A 158 -50.58 -17.32 19.44
CA ASP A 158 -51.53 -16.28 19.86
C ASP A 158 -52.68 -16.10 18.85
N LYS A 159 -53.85 -16.69 19.13
CA LYS A 159 -55.04 -16.62 18.27
C LYS A 159 -55.63 -15.22 18.06
N ASN A 160 -55.16 -14.17 18.76
CA ASN A 160 -55.85 -12.87 18.75
C ASN A 160 -54.96 -11.60 18.80
N ARG A 161 -53.68 -11.65 18.43
CA ARG A 161 -52.90 -10.43 18.17
C ARG A 161 -51.94 -10.64 16.99
N LEU A 162 -52.33 -10.11 15.84
CA LEU A 162 -51.38 -9.72 14.79
C LEU A 162 -50.56 -8.55 15.34
N ASP A 163 -49.56 -8.85 16.17
CA ASP A 163 -48.62 -7.85 16.67
C ASP A 163 -47.77 -7.35 15.47
N PRO A 164 -47.79 -6.03 15.18
CA PRO A 164 -46.99 -5.46 14.11
C PRO A 164 -45.50 -5.81 14.21
N THR A 165 -44.98 -6.03 15.43
CA THR A 165 -43.56 -6.35 15.66
C THR A 165 -43.17 -7.75 15.15
N TRP A 166 -44.04 -8.76 15.33
CA TRP A 166 -43.81 -10.11 14.82
C TRP A 166 -43.95 -10.16 13.28
N GLN A 167 -44.87 -9.37 12.72
CA GLN A 167 -45.04 -9.25 11.26
C GLN A 167 -43.84 -8.55 10.60
N GLU A 168 -43.32 -7.49 11.21
CA GLU A 168 -42.10 -6.81 10.74
C GLU A 168 -40.87 -7.71 10.85
N MET A 169 -40.75 -8.48 11.93
CA MET A 169 -39.65 -9.44 12.08
C MET A 169 -39.73 -10.58 11.05
N LEU A 170 -40.92 -11.08 10.74
CA LEU A 170 -41.12 -12.08 9.69
C LEU A 170 -40.80 -11.51 8.30
N ASN A 171 -41.23 -10.28 8.01
CA ASN A 171 -40.91 -9.58 6.76
C ASN A 171 -39.40 -9.34 6.61
N HIS A 172 -38.72 -8.98 7.70
CA HIS A 172 -37.26 -8.81 7.72
C HIS A 172 -36.54 -10.14 7.52
N ALA A 173 -36.94 -11.20 8.25
CA ALA A 173 -36.37 -12.53 8.12
C ALA A 173 -36.58 -13.10 6.70
N THR A 174 -37.79 -12.98 6.14
CA THR A 174 -38.13 -13.47 4.79
C THR A 174 -37.39 -12.70 3.70
N SER A 175 -37.26 -11.38 3.83
CA SER A 175 -36.46 -10.57 2.89
C SER A 175 -34.99 -10.95 2.94
N LYS A 176 -34.45 -11.24 4.13
CA LYS A 176 -33.07 -11.69 4.34
C LYS A 176 -32.84 -13.09 3.78
N VAL A 177 -33.75 -14.04 4.02
CA VAL A 177 -33.69 -15.39 3.40
C VAL A 177 -33.70 -15.27 1.87
N LYS A 178 -34.60 -14.46 1.30
CA LYS A 178 -34.70 -14.26 -0.16
C LYS A 178 -33.45 -13.62 -0.75
N GLN A 179 -32.82 -12.68 -0.04
CA GLN A 179 -31.56 -12.05 -0.45
C GLN A 179 -30.38 -13.03 -0.42
N GLU A 180 -30.34 -13.94 0.57
CA GLU A 180 -29.30 -14.96 0.68
C GLU A 180 -29.55 -16.17 -0.25
N GLU A 181 -30.80 -16.54 -0.54
CA GLU A 181 -31.13 -17.57 -1.54
C GLU A 181 -30.84 -17.11 -2.98
N ALA A 182 -30.97 -15.80 -3.27
CA ALA A 182 -30.47 -15.23 -4.52
C ALA A 182 -28.93 -15.31 -4.63
N CYS A 183 -28.23 -15.55 -3.52
CA CYS A 183 -26.81 -15.84 -3.45
C CYS A 183 -26.55 -17.36 -3.55
N LEU A 184 -27.04 -18.05 -4.59
CA LEU A 184 -26.55 -19.40 -4.98
C LEU A 184 -25.16 -19.37 -5.67
N TRP A 185 -24.64 -18.16 -5.90
CA TRP A 185 -23.30 -17.88 -6.44
C TRP A 185 -22.12 -18.42 -5.61
N PRO A 186 -22.13 -18.38 -4.26
CA PRO A 186 -21.05 -18.90 -3.41
C PRO A 186 -20.91 -20.42 -3.46
N GLU A 187 -22.01 -21.18 -3.55
CA GLU A 187 -21.97 -22.64 -3.65
C GLU A 187 -21.38 -23.08 -4.99
N SER A 188 -21.94 -22.57 -6.10
CA SER A 188 -21.43 -22.86 -7.44
C SER A 188 -19.97 -22.41 -7.63
N ARG A 189 -19.59 -21.27 -7.02
CA ARG A 189 -18.21 -20.79 -7.01
C ARG A 189 -17.30 -21.70 -6.18
N HIS A 190 -17.71 -22.11 -4.99
CA HIS A 190 -16.97 -23.04 -4.14
C HIS A 190 -16.75 -24.38 -4.86
N GLN A 191 -17.82 -24.97 -5.42
CA GLN A 191 -17.73 -26.21 -6.19
C GLN A 191 -16.76 -26.08 -7.37
N ARG A 192 -16.84 -24.98 -8.13
CA ARG A 192 -15.93 -24.72 -9.27
C ARG A 192 -14.47 -24.63 -8.83
N VAL A 193 -14.15 -23.85 -7.79
CA VAL A 193 -12.75 -23.71 -7.34
C VAL A 193 -12.21 -25.01 -6.75
N THR A 194 -13.05 -25.78 -6.07
CA THR A 194 -12.70 -27.11 -5.56
C THR A 194 -12.34 -28.06 -6.71
N GLN A 195 -13.11 -28.08 -7.79
CA GLN A 195 -12.80 -28.88 -8.98
C GLN A 195 -11.46 -28.48 -9.62
N LEU A 196 -11.19 -27.18 -9.75
CA LEU A 196 -9.91 -26.68 -10.27
C LEU A 196 -8.73 -27.08 -9.37
N CYS A 197 -8.91 -27.05 -8.05
CA CYS A 197 -7.92 -27.51 -7.09
C CYS A 197 -7.60 -29.01 -7.28
N GLN A 198 -8.62 -29.85 -7.40
CA GLN A 198 -8.46 -31.29 -7.63
C GLN A 198 -7.72 -31.58 -8.94
N GLN A 199 -8.04 -30.85 -10.02
CA GLN A 199 -7.35 -30.99 -11.31
C GLN A 199 -5.87 -30.57 -11.21
N ALA A 200 -5.58 -29.47 -10.51
CA ALA A 200 -4.22 -29.01 -10.29
C ALA A 200 -3.40 -30.01 -9.45
N GLU A 201 -3.98 -30.57 -8.39
CA GLU A 201 -3.37 -31.61 -7.56
C GLU A 201 -3.11 -32.90 -8.34
N ALA A 202 -4.06 -33.35 -9.17
CA ALA A 202 -3.89 -34.51 -10.03
C ALA A 202 -2.72 -34.33 -11.01
N LYS A 203 -2.58 -33.13 -11.58
CA LYS A 203 -1.43 -32.76 -12.43
C LYS A 203 -0.11 -32.82 -11.67
N VAL A 204 -0.07 -32.32 -10.43
CA VAL A 204 1.12 -32.41 -9.56
C VAL A 204 1.48 -33.87 -9.30
N GLN A 205 0.52 -34.73 -8.96
CA GLN A 205 0.76 -36.15 -8.72
C GLN A 205 1.30 -36.86 -9.97
N SER A 206 0.75 -36.57 -11.15
CA SER A 206 1.23 -37.12 -12.43
C SER A 206 2.67 -36.71 -12.72
N LEU A 207 3.00 -35.43 -12.53
CA LEU A 207 4.36 -34.90 -12.70
C LEU A 207 5.33 -35.46 -11.64
N GLN A 208 4.87 -35.66 -10.41
CA GLN A 208 5.67 -36.24 -9.33
C GLN A 208 6.07 -37.69 -9.65
N LYS A 209 5.14 -38.49 -10.20
CA LYS A 209 5.39 -39.87 -10.59
C LYS A 209 6.40 -39.95 -11.76
N SER A 210 6.20 -39.13 -12.79
CA SER A 210 7.04 -39.15 -14.00
C SER A 210 8.43 -38.53 -13.80
N LEU A 211 8.57 -37.51 -12.93
CA LEU A 211 9.83 -36.74 -12.76
C LEU A 211 10.56 -37.02 -11.43
N LYS A 212 10.20 -38.09 -10.70
CA LYS A 212 10.69 -38.38 -9.34
C LYS A 212 12.20 -38.22 -9.14
N ARG A 213 13.02 -38.80 -10.03
CA ARG A 213 14.50 -38.73 -9.93
C ARG A 213 15.04 -37.32 -10.13
N VAL A 214 14.46 -36.59 -11.09
CA VAL A 214 14.86 -35.20 -11.41
C VAL A 214 14.50 -34.28 -10.24
N ILE A 215 13.29 -34.42 -9.69
CA ILE A 215 12.82 -33.65 -8.54
C ILE A 215 13.76 -33.82 -7.34
N LEU A 216 14.14 -35.07 -7.01
CA LEU A 216 15.05 -35.35 -5.90
C LEU A 216 16.42 -34.70 -6.09
N LYS A 217 16.98 -34.76 -7.30
CA LYS A 217 18.28 -34.16 -7.62
C LYS A 217 18.22 -32.62 -7.59
N SER A 218 17.13 -32.03 -8.07
CA SER A 218 16.97 -30.56 -8.13
C SER A 218 16.48 -29.93 -6.82
N LYS A 219 15.99 -30.74 -5.87
CA LYS A 219 15.44 -30.29 -4.58
C LYS A 219 16.31 -29.27 -3.83
N PRO A 220 17.63 -29.50 -3.60
CA PRO A 220 18.46 -28.54 -2.86
C PRO A 220 18.53 -27.17 -3.53
N TYR A 221 18.51 -27.12 -4.87
CA TYR A 221 18.50 -25.85 -5.62
C TYR A 221 17.21 -25.08 -5.42
N PHE A 222 16.05 -25.74 -5.53
CA PHE A 222 14.76 -25.06 -5.34
C PHE A 222 14.52 -24.62 -3.90
N GLU A 223 15.03 -25.38 -2.91
CA GLU A 223 14.98 -24.98 -1.49
C GLU A 223 15.87 -23.77 -1.22
N LEU A 224 17.11 -23.76 -1.72
CA LEU A 224 18.01 -22.62 -1.60
C LEU A 224 17.45 -21.38 -2.31
N LYS A 225 16.87 -21.56 -3.51
CA LYS A 225 16.19 -20.48 -4.24
C LYS A 225 15.01 -19.91 -3.46
N ALA A 226 14.22 -20.76 -2.80
CA ALA A 226 13.12 -20.30 -1.96
C ALA A 226 13.60 -19.49 -0.75
N GLN A 227 14.67 -19.94 -0.08
CA GLN A 227 15.29 -19.21 1.04
C GLN A 227 15.80 -17.83 0.61
N PHE A 228 16.54 -17.75 -0.50
CA PHE A 228 17.02 -16.46 -1.01
C PHE A 228 15.88 -15.56 -1.47
N ASN A 229 14.84 -16.11 -2.10
CA ASN A 229 13.66 -15.32 -2.47
C ASN A 229 12.97 -14.72 -1.24
N GLN A 230 12.85 -15.47 -0.14
CA GLN A 230 12.27 -14.94 1.10
C GLN A 230 13.11 -13.80 1.67
N ILE A 231 14.43 -13.97 1.76
CA ILE A 231 15.35 -12.95 2.25
C ILE A 231 15.31 -11.70 1.34
N LEU A 232 15.32 -11.89 0.02
CA LEU A 232 15.25 -10.80 -0.93
C LEU A 232 13.93 -10.03 -0.83
N GLU A 233 12.80 -10.73 -0.63
CA GLU A 233 11.50 -10.09 -0.46
C GLU A 233 11.44 -9.27 0.84
N GLU A 234 12.01 -9.79 1.94
CA GLU A 234 12.11 -9.07 3.21
C GLU A 234 12.94 -7.79 3.06
N HIS A 235 14.13 -7.87 2.45
CA HIS A 235 14.96 -6.70 2.22
C HIS A 235 14.33 -5.71 1.23
N LYS A 236 13.63 -6.20 0.21
CA LYS A 236 12.88 -5.36 -0.73
C LYS A 236 11.72 -4.63 -0.03
N ALA A 237 10.98 -5.32 0.83
CA ALA A 237 9.91 -4.72 1.63
C ALA A 237 10.47 -3.63 2.56
N ARG A 238 11.63 -3.88 3.20
CA ARG A 238 12.33 -2.88 4.01
C ARG A 238 12.75 -1.65 3.20
N VAL A 239 13.32 -1.83 2.00
CA VAL A 239 13.65 -0.71 1.09
C VAL A 239 12.39 0.08 0.73
N THR A 240 11.32 -0.61 0.34
CA THR A 240 10.04 0.03 -0.03
C THR A 240 9.44 0.82 1.13
N SER A 241 9.49 0.27 2.35
CA SER A 241 9.03 0.96 3.57
C SER A 241 9.86 2.21 3.87
N LEU A 242 11.19 2.14 3.75
CA LEU A 242 12.07 3.29 3.96
C LEU A 242 11.85 4.36 2.87
N GLU A 243 11.63 3.97 1.62
CA GLU A 243 11.27 4.91 0.54
C GLU A 243 9.96 5.65 0.83
N GLN A 244 8.95 4.94 1.34
CA GLN A 244 7.70 5.56 1.79
C GLN A 244 7.93 6.52 2.97
N GLN A 245 8.78 6.17 3.92
CA GLN A 245 9.13 7.06 5.05
C GLN A 245 9.86 8.32 4.58
N VAL A 246 10.81 8.22 3.64
CA VAL A 246 11.47 9.38 3.03
C VAL A 246 10.44 10.29 2.34
N ALA A 247 9.52 9.71 1.57
CA ALA A 247 8.47 10.47 0.90
C ALA A 247 7.56 11.20 1.91
N GLN A 248 7.18 10.55 3.01
CA GLN A 248 6.38 11.15 4.07
C GLN A 248 7.13 12.27 4.81
N ALA A 249 8.41 12.07 5.15
CA ALA A 249 9.22 13.09 5.82
C ALA A 249 9.42 14.32 4.92
N LYS A 250 9.66 14.11 3.62
CA LYS A 250 9.72 15.20 2.62
C LYS A 250 8.39 15.94 2.49
N MET A 251 7.27 15.22 2.55
CA MET A 251 5.95 15.85 2.59
C MET A 251 5.81 16.76 3.82
N ARG A 252 6.13 16.28 5.03
CA ARG A 252 6.07 17.08 6.26
C ARG A 252 6.94 18.33 6.17
N TYR A 253 8.16 18.19 5.65
CA TYR A 253 9.07 19.30 5.40
C TYR A 253 8.47 20.34 4.45
N SER A 254 7.88 19.90 3.33
CA SER A 254 7.22 20.80 2.37
C SER A 254 6.01 21.54 2.95
N VAL A 255 5.25 20.88 3.84
CA VAL A 255 4.10 21.49 4.52
C VAL A 255 4.57 22.56 5.50
N ALA A 256 5.58 22.28 6.32
CA ALA A 256 6.16 23.25 7.26
C ALA A 256 6.72 24.49 6.54
N LEU A 257 7.42 24.29 5.41
CA LEU A 257 7.88 25.39 4.56
C LEU A 257 6.73 26.26 4.05
N ARG A 258 5.68 25.64 3.50
CA ARG A 258 4.50 26.37 3.01
C ARG A 258 3.78 27.13 4.14
N ASN A 259 3.71 26.55 5.34
CA ASN A 259 3.16 27.23 6.49
C ASN A 259 3.98 28.48 6.81
N LEU A 260 5.31 28.38 6.87
CA LEU A 260 6.22 29.52 7.10
C LEU A 260 6.08 30.62 6.04
N GLU A 261 5.94 30.25 4.76
CA GLU A 261 5.65 31.19 3.68
C GLU A 261 4.32 31.93 3.92
N GLN A 262 3.26 31.22 4.30
CA GLN A 262 1.97 31.82 4.64
C GLN A 262 2.06 32.73 5.88
N ILE A 263 2.83 32.34 6.90
CA ILE A 263 3.11 33.20 8.07
C ILE A 263 3.75 34.50 7.60
N SER A 264 4.79 34.40 6.78
CA SER A 264 5.53 35.54 6.25
C SER A 264 4.61 36.48 5.46
N GLU A 265 3.84 35.95 4.51
CA GLU A 265 2.89 36.72 3.69
C GLU A 265 1.85 37.45 4.55
N GLN A 266 1.30 36.80 5.58
CA GLN A 266 0.33 37.43 6.49
C GLN A 266 0.96 38.57 7.30
N ILE A 267 2.20 38.41 7.76
CA ILE A 267 2.93 39.48 8.46
C ILE A 267 3.16 40.66 7.51
N HIS A 268 3.58 40.41 6.27
CA HIS A 268 3.78 41.44 5.26
C HIS A 268 2.49 42.17 4.88
N ALA A 269 1.38 41.43 4.68
CA ALA A 269 0.07 42.00 4.39
C ALA A 269 -0.44 42.90 5.53
N ARG A 270 -0.29 42.47 6.79
CA ARG A 270 -0.64 43.29 7.97
C ARG A 270 0.20 44.55 8.07
N ARG A 271 1.50 44.49 7.74
CA ARG A 271 2.38 45.68 7.70
C ARG A 271 1.95 46.66 6.60
N LEU A 272 1.59 46.15 5.42
CA LEU A 272 1.11 46.98 4.31
C LEU A 272 -0.23 47.67 4.64
N GLN A 273 -1.18 46.96 5.24
CA GLN A 273 -2.45 47.55 5.70
C GLN A 273 -2.25 48.67 6.73
N ARG A 274 -1.30 48.51 7.67
CA ARG A 274 -0.96 49.57 8.65
C ARG A 274 -0.35 50.81 7.99
N LEU A 275 0.41 50.64 6.90
CA LEU A 275 0.98 51.75 6.14
C LEU A 275 -0.08 52.50 5.31
N VAL A 276 -1.03 51.77 4.73
CA VAL A 276 -2.15 52.35 3.95
C VAL A 276 -3.16 53.06 4.86
N GLY A 277 -3.47 52.50 6.04
CA GLY A 277 -4.38 53.12 7.02
C GLY A 277 -3.84 54.41 7.66
N ARG A 278 -2.54 54.70 7.53
CA ARG A 278 -1.91 55.94 8.02
C ARG A 278 -1.89 57.06 6.97
N ARG A 279 -2.33 56.81 5.73
CA ARG A 279 -2.40 57.80 4.64
C ARG A 279 -3.84 58.27 4.34
N ALA A 280 -4.68 58.40 5.37
CA ALA A 280 -5.96 59.09 5.26
C ALA A 280 -5.94 60.41 6.05
N SER A 281 -5.28 61.41 5.47
CA SER A 281 -5.58 62.83 5.70
C SER A 281 -5.04 63.60 4.50
N PRO A 282 -5.91 64.06 3.57
CA PRO A 282 -5.50 65.00 2.54
C PRO A 282 -5.51 66.40 3.15
N VAL A 283 -4.37 66.85 3.64
CA VAL A 283 -4.14 68.28 3.90
C VAL A 283 -3.28 68.79 2.75
N GLY A 284 -3.86 69.72 2.00
CA GLY A 284 -3.29 70.28 0.78
C GLY A 284 -1.95 70.98 0.99
N ALA A 285 -1.17 70.97 -0.07
CA ALA A 285 -0.12 71.95 -0.33
C ALA A 285 0.13 71.93 -1.85
N GLU A 286 -0.68 72.71 -2.57
CA GLU A 286 -0.34 73.19 -3.89
C GLU A 286 0.98 73.96 -3.81
N CYS A 287 2.03 73.44 -4.46
CA CYS A 287 3.13 74.27 -4.91
C CYS A 287 3.63 73.73 -6.26
N SER A 288 3.43 74.55 -7.30
CA SER A 288 3.87 74.31 -8.67
C SER A 288 5.41 74.42 -8.79
N PRO A 289 6.00 73.84 -9.85
CA PRO A 289 7.43 73.56 -9.92
C PRO A 289 8.19 74.74 -10.54
N ALA A 290 9.29 75.15 -9.91
CA ALA A 290 10.28 76.02 -10.52
C ALA A 290 11.60 75.25 -10.71
N LEU A 291 11.89 75.04 -11.99
CA LEU A 291 13.11 74.49 -12.57
C LEU A 291 14.35 75.27 -12.13
N LEU A 292 15.40 74.55 -11.70
CA LEU A 292 16.79 74.98 -11.91
C LEU A 292 17.64 73.75 -12.26
N TYR A 293 17.85 73.60 -13.57
CA TYR A 293 18.82 72.72 -14.19
C TYR A 293 20.07 73.55 -14.54
N GLY A 294 21.26 72.97 -14.32
CA GLY A 294 22.55 73.49 -14.78
C GLY A 294 23.42 73.99 -13.63
N GLY A 295 24.63 73.50 -13.39
CA GLY A 295 25.47 72.56 -14.11
C GLY A 295 26.88 72.60 -13.50
N MET A 296 27.77 71.76 -14.03
CA MET A 296 29.24 71.74 -13.84
C MET A 296 29.76 70.91 -12.65
N ASN A 297 30.26 69.71 -12.96
CA ASN A 297 31.30 69.05 -12.18
C ASN A 297 32.54 68.83 -13.05
N TRP A 298 33.68 69.31 -12.56
CA TRP A 298 35.01 69.27 -13.16
C TRP A 298 35.80 68.05 -12.64
N GLY A 299 36.71 67.52 -13.48
CA GLY A 299 37.94 66.89 -12.99
C GLY A 299 38.10 65.38 -13.21
N GLY A 300 38.31 64.96 -14.46
CA GLY A 300 38.86 63.63 -14.78
C GLY A 300 40.36 63.73 -15.05
N GLY A 301 41.18 63.09 -14.21
CA GLY A 301 42.61 63.02 -14.42
C GLY A 301 43.27 61.92 -13.59
N ARG A 302 43.63 60.82 -14.27
CA ARG A 302 44.95 60.15 -14.15
C ARG A 302 44.99 58.90 -15.02
N GLY A 303 45.81 58.97 -16.06
CA GLY A 303 46.29 57.80 -16.79
C GLY A 303 47.32 57.01 -16.00
N ARG A 304 47.48 55.75 -16.37
CA ARG A 304 48.67 54.94 -16.13
C ARG A 304 48.84 54.01 -17.33
N GLY A 305 49.90 54.23 -18.08
CA GLY A 305 50.59 53.19 -18.83
C GLY A 305 51.81 52.78 -18.00
N CYS A 306 52.00 51.47 -17.84
CA CYS A 306 53.03 50.65 -18.46
C CYS A 306 52.61 49.19 -18.28
#